data_AF-A0AB74JYB2-F1
#
_entry.id   AF-A0AB74JYB2-F1
#
_cell.length_a   1.000
_cell.length_b   1.000
_cell.length_c   1.000
_cell.angle_alpha   90.00
_cell.angle_beta   90.00
_cell.angle_gamma   90.00
#
_symmetry.space_group_name_H-M   'P 1'
#
loop_
_entity.id
_entity.type
_entity.pdbx_description
1 polymer ?
#
loop_
_entity_poly.entity_id
_entity_poly.type
_entity_poly.pdbx_seq_one_letter_code
_entity_poly.pdbx_strand_id
1 'polypeptide(L)'
;MEPFAEIITTLAMQKPGTNTRSKILPHHVFQLQCIVDAFTASHGWSPCMLNPAEQFREAPSRGSLPTEPLTRFLGNAGAGFLSGIQALQVYIENNKQIFYGKTARFQEILELLGPHAAQARDWLGRSDHVFTSELPSRFSGLEPHGLWSYSPFLCGVGLLEALEISYRLSMLVWDVLNEPLLMVNLHGILRQRGRTLGLDDLLELLSRNCVAIKPRLSSQDKAPNGSGQDIKTALNVRQNITFRYLSRLALYRELDWDPAKISQSGQPCYTILASAISVSERDEQKINADGDDMSKSSREETKNFNTVFGKLNDHGSLSASTQKYGHSEYGPGGKRLLILSERDMVQDICDRWPMSAMDYLWITMKIIGVFEAIEQQLAKVQNPLYLQCDWRRRSMARFFLVTKIAQKQPGYEECLEVVEKELNKENMRFTQFIYWEQLDQRLPSLMEASIRRQERELEALAQADAELKSLENDTNSNRDVK
;
A
#
# COMPACT_ATOMS: atom_id res chain seq x y z
N MET A 1 16.33 3.21 15.63
CA MET A 1 17.60 2.43 15.55
C MET A 1 18.62 2.87 16.59
N GLU A 2 18.76 4.18 16.84
CA GLU A 2 19.60 4.73 17.92
C GLU A 2 19.41 4.05 19.30
N PRO A 3 18.16 3.76 19.78
CA PRO A 3 17.99 3.13 21.09
C PRO A 3 18.57 1.72 21.16
N PHE A 4 18.55 0.97 20.05
CA PHE A 4 19.01 -0.42 20.04
C PHE A 4 20.52 -0.52 19.96
N ALA A 5 21.15 0.21 19.04
CA ALA A 5 22.60 0.22 18.90
C ALA A 5 23.28 0.74 20.18
N GLU A 6 22.70 1.77 20.81
CA GLU A 6 23.16 2.30 22.10
C GLU A 6 23.07 1.24 23.20
N ILE A 7 21.95 0.53 23.32
CA ILE A 7 21.76 -0.51 24.34
C ILE A 7 22.73 -1.68 24.10
N ILE A 8 22.86 -2.18 22.87
CA ILE A 8 23.79 -3.26 22.56
C ILE A 8 25.23 -2.86 22.86
N THR A 9 25.63 -1.63 22.49
CA THR A 9 26.97 -1.09 22.80
C THR A 9 27.17 -0.99 24.32
N THR A 10 26.18 -0.47 25.04
CA THR A 10 26.20 -0.36 26.50
C THR A 10 26.35 -1.73 27.17
N LEU A 11 25.66 -2.75 26.65
CA LEU A 11 25.77 -4.13 27.12
C LEU A 11 27.15 -4.74 26.82
N ALA A 12 27.69 -4.49 25.62
CA ALA A 12 28.99 -5.00 25.19
C ALA A 12 30.16 -4.35 25.95
N MET A 13 30.02 -3.10 26.40
CA MET A 13 31.03 -2.36 27.15
C MET A 13 31.00 -2.61 28.67
N GLN A 14 30.15 -3.52 29.16
CA GLN A 14 30.12 -3.86 30.59
C GLN A 14 31.38 -4.63 31.02
N LYS A 15 31.74 -4.51 32.30
CA LYS A 15 32.86 -5.28 32.87
C LYS A 15 32.59 -6.80 32.81
N PRO A 16 33.61 -7.63 32.54
CA PRO A 16 33.46 -9.09 32.58
C PRO A 16 32.84 -9.57 33.90
N GLY A 17 31.88 -10.50 33.82
CA GLY A 17 31.15 -11.03 34.98
C GLY A 17 29.92 -10.22 35.40
N THR A 18 29.64 -9.08 34.76
CA THR A 18 28.41 -8.31 35.03
C THR A 18 27.18 -9.07 34.56
N ASN A 19 26.15 -9.19 35.42
CA ASN A 19 24.87 -9.78 35.02
C ASN A 19 24.10 -8.82 34.10
N THR A 20 24.07 -9.14 32.82
CA THR A 20 23.37 -8.37 31.77
C THR A 20 21.98 -8.91 31.46
N ARG A 21 21.60 -10.08 31.99
CA ARG A 21 20.36 -10.78 31.63
C ARG A 21 19.11 -9.96 31.93
N SER A 22 19.08 -9.27 33.08
CA SER A 22 17.96 -8.42 33.47
C SER A 22 17.80 -7.16 32.59
N LYS A 23 18.83 -6.80 31.82
CA LYS A 23 18.84 -5.64 30.92
C LYS A 23 18.38 -6.01 29.49
N ILE A 24 18.31 -7.30 29.17
CA ILE A 24 17.83 -7.78 27.87
C ILE A 24 16.31 -7.95 27.95
N LEU A 25 15.58 -6.96 27.42
CA LEU A 25 14.12 -6.95 27.38
C LEU A 25 13.60 -7.66 26.12
N PRO A 26 12.36 -8.18 26.12
CA PRO A 26 11.80 -8.89 24.97
C PRO A 26 11.82 -8.09 23.66
N HIS A 27 11.63 -6.77 23.70
CA HIS A 27 11.67 -5.93 22.50
C HIS A 27 13.09 -5.81 21.90
N HIS A 28 14.15 -5.95 22.71
CA HIS A 28 15.53 -6.05 22.19
C HIS A 28 15.70 -7.34 21.39
N VAL A 29 15.20 -8.46 21.91
CA VAL A 29 15.26 -9.76 21.24
C VAL A 29 14.45 -9.73 19.94
N PHE A 30 13.26 -9.14 19.99
CA PHE A 30 12.41 -8.97 18.80
C PHE A 30 13.11 -8.13 17.71
N GLN A 31 13.70 -6.99 18.08
CA GLN A 31 14.41 -6.16 17.11
C GLN A 31 15.63 -6.87 16.51
N LEU A 32 16.38 -7.65 17.31
CA LEU A 32 17.47 -8.48 16.81
C LEU A 32 16.96 -9.55 15.83
N GLN A 33 15.83 -10.18 16.14
CA GLN A 33 15.18 -11.15 15.26
C GLN A 33 14.83 -10.51 13.91
N CYS A 34 14.21 -9.32 13.91
CA CYS A 34 13.91 -8.60 12.66
C CYS A 34 15.17 -8.27 11.84
N ILE A 35 16.29 -7.94 12.50
CA ILE A 35 17.58 -7.68 11.83
C ILE A 35 18.09 -8.96 11.16
N VAL A 36 18.07 -10.09 11.87
CA VAL A 36 18.49 -11.39 11.34
C VAL A 36 17.57 -11.84 10.21
N ASP A 37 16.25 -11.75 10.38
CA ASP A 37 15.26 -12.16 9.39
C ASP A 37 15.36 -11.34 8.10
N ALA A 38 15.58 -10.02 8.20
CA ALA A 38 15.79 -9.19 7.03
C ALA A 38 17.09 -9.55 6.30
N PHE A 39 18.15 -9.90 7.05
CA PHE A 39 19.41 -10.36 6.47
C PHE A 39 19.27 -11.71 5.79
N THR A 40 18.58 -12.68 6.40
CA THR A 40 18.33 -13.97 5.76
C THR A 40 17.43 -13.80 4.53
N ALA A 41 16.40 -12.94 4.61
CA ALA A 41 15.50 -12.66 3.51
C ALA A 41 16.23 -12.04 2.31
N SER A 42 17.21 -11.16 2.53
CA SER A 42 18.04 -10.61 1.45
C SER A 42 18.94 -11.64 0.77
N HIS A 43 19.11 -12.82 1.37
CA HIS A 43 19.84 -13.95 0.82
C HIS A 43 18.90 -15.06 0.31
N GLY A 44 17.60 -14.77 0.15
CA GLY A 44 16.58 -15.69 -0.35
C GLY A 44 15.90 -16.54 0.73
N TRP A 45 16.20 -16.34 2.02
CA TRP A 45 15.65 -17.12 3.12
C TRP A 45 14.61 -16.28 3.88
N SER A 46 13.35 -16.37 3.48
CA SER A 46 12.27 -15.58 4.05
C SER A 46 11.29 -16.48 4.77
N PRO A 47 11.03 -16.28 6.08
CA PRO A 47 9.96 -16.99 6.77
C PRO A 47 8.60 -16.46 6.29
N CYS A 48 8.17 -16.88 5.09
CA CYS A 48 6.85 -16.54 4.56
C CYS A 48 5.79 -17.30 5.36
N MET A 49 4.94 -16.58 6.11
CA MET A 49 3.87 -17.23 6.89
C MET A 49 2.69 -17.62 5.99
N LEU A 50 2.55 -16.97 4.82
CA LEU A 50 1.53 -17.27 3.81
C LEU A 50 1.78 -18.59 3.09
N ASN A 51 3.05 -18.95 2.85
CA ASN A 51 3.43 -20.23 2.26
C ASN A 51 4.72 -20.77 2.88
N PRO A 52 4.62 -21.63 3.91
CA PRO A 52 5.80 -22.23 4.55
C PRO A 52 6.69 -23.07 3.60
N ALA A 53 6.17 -23.48 2.43
CA ALA A 53 6.97 -24.17 1.43
C ALA A 53 7.78 -23.24 0.52
N GLU A 54 7.53 -21.93 0.56
CA GLU A 54 8.30 -20.88 -0.10
C GLU A 54 9.28 -20.18 0.87
N GLN A 55 9.63 -20.85 1.98
CA GLN A 55 10.63 -20.34 2.94
C GLN A 55 11.99 -20.03 2.28
N PHE A 56 12.25 -20.69 1.15
CA PHE A 56 13.41 -20.46 0.30
C PHE A 56 12.92 -19.86 -1.01
N ARG A 57 13.15 -18.56 -1.19
CA ARG A 57 13.05 -17.88 -2.48
C ARG A 57 14.39 -18.01 -3.20
N GLU A 58 14.35 -17.94 -4.53
CA GLU A 58 15.58 -17.83 -5.32
C GLU A 58 16.38 -16.63 -4.80
N ALA A 59 17.63 -16.86 -4.40
CA ALA A 59 18.46 -15.80 -3.84
C ALA A 59 18.53 -14.65 -4.87
N PRO A 60 18.42 -13.39 -4.44
CA PRO A 60 18.61 -12.26 -5.33
C PRO A 60 19.90 -12.43 -6.14
N SER A 61 19.90 -11.94 -7.38
CA SER A 61 21.07 -12.02 -8.26
C SER A 61 22.33 -11.58 -7.51
N ARG A 62 23.43 -12.35 -7.62
CA ARG A 62 24.70 -12.05 -6.94
C ARG A 62 25.06 -10.58 -7.14
N GLY A 63 25.10 -9.82 -6.04
CA GLY A 63 25.46 -8.40 -6.05
C GLY A 63 24.30 -7.41 -5.84
N SER A 64 23.06 -7.85 -5.59
CA SER A 64 21.98 -6.93 -5.20
C SER A 64 22.30 -6.26 -3.87
N LEU A 65 22.46 -4.93 -3.89
CA LEU A 65 22.74 -4.16 -2.68
C LEU A 65 21.43 -3.87 -1.92
N PRO A 66 21.42 -3.92 -0.58
CA PRO A 66 20.26 -3.53 0.23
C PRO A 66 19.74 -2.11 -0.07
N THR A 67 20.61 -1.23 -0.59
CA THR A 67 20.31 0.17 -0.93
C THR A 67 19.67 0.34 -2.31
N GLU A 68 19.59 -0.71 -3.12
CA GLU A 68 19.05 -0.64 -4.47
C GLU A 68 17.57 -0.19 -4.50
N PRO A 69 16.66 -0.73 -3.65
CA PRO A 69 15.29 -0.22 -3.55
C PRO A 69 15.22 1.26 -3.13
N LEU A 70 16.15 1.72 -2.28
CA LEU A 70 16.22 3.13 -1.88
C LEU A 70 16.58 4.02 -3.07
N THR A 71 17.54 3.57 -3.88
CA THR A 71 18.01 4.31 -5.05
C THR A 71 16.90 4.40 -6.11
N ARG A 72 16.15 3.32 -6.31
CA ARG A 72 14.96 3.30 -7.18
C ARG A 72 13.88 4.27 -6.69
N PHE A 73 13.56 4.26 -5.39
CA PHE A 73 12.58 5.16 -4.79
C PHE A 73 12.99 6.63 -4.92
N LEU A 74 14.24 6.96 -4.55
CA LEU A 74 14.75 8.34 -4.63
C LEU A 74 14.79 8.84 -6.09
N GLY A 75 15.17 7.94 -7.01
CA GLY A 75 15.27 8.20 -8.44
C GLY A 75 16.58 8.87 -8.85
N ASN A 76 17.16 8.43 -9.97
CA ASN A 76 18.26 9.11 -10.64
C ASN A 76 17.92 9.28 -12.14
N ALA A 77 17.79 10.53 -12.60
CA ALA A 77 17.71 10.94 -14.01
C ALA A 77 16.60 10.28 -14.88
N GLY A 78 15.36 10.18 -14.38
CA GLY A 78 14.21 9.88 -15.25
C GLY A 78 12.86 9.67 -14.55
N ALA A 79 12.84 8.97 -13.42
CA ALA A 79 11.67 8.72 -12.58
C ALA A 79 12.09 8.52 -11.11
N GLY A 80 11.16 8.67 -10.16
CA GLY A 80 11.40 8.54 -8.71
C GLY A 80 11.04 9.79 -7.92
N PHE A 81 10.91 9.64 -6.60
CA PHE A 81 10.32 10.62 -5.69
C PHE A 81 10.97 12.01 -5.77
N LEU A 82 12.31 12.09 -5.75
CA LEU A 82 13.01 13.39 -5.79
C LEU A 82 12.79 14.10 -7.13
N SER A 83 12.88 13.35 -8.23
CA SER A 83 12.64 13.90 -9.57
C SER A 83 11.18 14.32 -9.78
N GLY A 84 10.23 13.59 -9.19
CA GLY A 84 8.81 13.92 -9.20
C GLY A 84 8.53 15.22 -8.45
N ILE A 85 9.15 15.42 -7.28
CA ILE A 85 9.07 16.69 -6.54
C ILE A 85 9.63 17.84 -7.39
N GLN A 86 10.82 17.66 -7.95
CA GLN A 86 11.45 18.70 -8.77
C GLN A 86 10.61 19.05 -10.00
N ALA A 87 10.09 18.04 -10.71
CA ALA A 87 9.24 18.24 -11.88
C ALA A 87 7.95 19.00 -11.53
N LEU A 88 7.32 18.64 -10.40
CA LEU A 88 6.13 19.33 -9.91
C LEU A 88 6.44 20.78 -9.50
N GLN A 89 7.55 21.03 -8.81
CA GLN A 89 8.00 22.38 -8.45
C GLN A 89 8.20 23.25 -9.69
N VAL A 90 8.95 22.76 -10.68
CA VAL A 90 9.18 23.46 -11.95
C VAL A 90 7.86 23.71 -12.69
N TYR A 91 6.97 22.72 -12.74
CA TYR A 91 5.65 22.89 -13.34
C TYR A 91 4.88 24.02 -12.66
N ILE A 92 4.84 24.03 -11.33
CA ILE A 92 4.12 25.03 -10.56
C ILE A 92 4.71 26.43 -10.76
N GLU A 93 6.04 26.56 -10.69
CA GLU A 93 6.73 27.83 -10.86
C GLU A 93 6.47 28.47 -12.23
N ASN A 94 6.45 27.65 -13.28
CA ASN A 94 6.18 28.10 -14.65
C ASN A 94 4.68 28.37 -14.90
N ASN A 95 3.80 27.94 -13.99
CA ASN A 95 2.36 27.96 -14.20
C ASN A 95 1.58 28.57 -13.02
N LYS A 96 2.16 29.53 -12.28
CA LYS A 96 1.53 30.16 -11.10
C LYS A 96 0.12 30.70 -11.37
N GLN A 97 -0.12 31.21 -12.58
CA GLN A 97 -1.42 31.70 -13.07
C GLN A 97 -2.51 30.62 -13.12
N ILE A 98 -2.16 29.33 -13.22
CA ILE A 98 -3.10 28.20 -13.26
C ILE A 98 -3.82 28.03 -11.91
N PHE A 99 -3.18 28.41 -10.81
CA PHE A 99 -3.61 28.11 -9.44
C PHE A 99 -4.33 29.26 -8.73
N TYR A 100 -4.91 30.20 -9.50
CA TYR A 100 -5.59 31.37 -8.96
C TYR A 100 -6.67 30.99 -7.94
N GLY A 101 -6.56 31.51 -6.70
CA GLY A 101 -7.48 31.23 -5.59
C GLY A 101 -7.14 30.00 -4.73
N LYS A 102 -6.20 29.14 -5.14
CA LYS A 102 -5.65 28.03 -4.34
C LYS A 102 -4.20 28.24 -3.91
N THR A 103 -3.63 29.41 -4.21
CA THR A 103 -2.20 29.73 -4.08
C THR A 103 -1.65 29.52 -2.66
N ALA A 104 -2.43 29.83 -1.61
CA ALA A 104 -2.00 29.65 -0.23
C ALA A 104 -1.80 28.16 0.13
N ARG A 105 -2.80 27.31 -0.14
CA ARG A 105 -2.71 25.85 0.11
C ARG A 105 -1.64 25.17 -0.74
N PHE A 106 -1.41 25.66 -1.97
CA PHE A 106 -0.28 25.19 -2.78
C PHE A 106 1.07 25.59 -2.21
N GLN A 107 1.19 26.82 -1.70
CA GLN A 107 2.42 27.31 -1.08
C GLN A 107 2.78 26.49 0.17
N GLU A 108 1.78 26.16 1.00
CA GLU A 108 1.94 25.26 2.15
C GLU A 108 2.49 23.88 1.73
N ILE A 109 1.98 23.31 0.63
CA ILE A 109 2.48 22.02 0.12
C ILE A 109 3.91 22.14 -0.40
N LEU A 110 4.26 23.21 -1.10
CA LEU A 110 5.64 23.44 -1.56
C LEU A 110 6.61 23.57 -0.37
N GLU A 111 6.19 24.23 0.70
CA GLU A 111 6.94 24.35 1.95
C GLU A 111 7.12 23.00 2.66
N LEU A 112 6.23 22.03 2.44
CA LEU A 112 6.39 20.65 2.93
C LEU A 112 7.28 19.80 2.01
N LEU A 113 7.13 19.92 0.68
CA LEU A 113 7.85 19.08 -0.29
C LEU A 113 9.36 19.28 -0.25
N GLY A 114 9.83 20.53 -0.17
CA GLY A 114 11.27 20.86 -0.19
C GLY A 114 12.05 20.22 0.96
N PRO A 115 11.67 20.45 2.23
CA PRO A 115 12.32 19.83 3.38
C PRO A 115 12.30 18.30 3.34
N HIS A 116 11.19 17.69 2.91
CA HIS A 116 11.12 16.23 2.81
C HIS A 116 11.99 15.66 1.69
N ALA A 117 12.10 16.35 0.55
CA ALA A 117 13.05 15.98 -0.50
C ALA A 117 14.49 16.05 0.00
N ALA A 118 14.85 17.12 0.74
CA ALA A 118 16.17 17.25 1.35
C ALA A 118 16.42 16.15 2.38
N GLN A 119 15.46 15.87 3.27
CA GLN A 119 15.57 14.80 4.25
C GLN A 119 15.75 13.42 3.59
N ALA A 120 14.95 13.10 2.58
CA ALA A 120 15.07 11.84 1.86
C ALA A 120 16.44 11.72 1.18
N ARG A 121 16.93 12.78 0.53
CA ARG A 121 18.23 12.82 -0.14
C ARG A 121 19.40 12.67 0.84
N ASP A 122 19.31 13.34 1.99
CA ASP A 122 20.44 13.49 2.92
C ASP A 122 20.51 12.33 3.93
N TRP A 123 19.39 11.67 4.23
CA TRP A 123 19.32 10.61 5.25
C TRP A 123 19.10 9.20 4.69
N LEU A 124 18.36 9.03 3.61
CA LEU A 124 18.00 7.69 3.13
C LEU A 124 19.18 7.05 2.37
N GLY A 125 19.76 6.00 2.93
CA GLY A 125 20.92 5.32 2.34
C GLY A 125 22.26 6.01 2.62
N ARG A 126 22.29 7.08 3.43
CA ARG A 126 23.49 7.86 3.75
C ARG A 126 23.70 7.97 5.26
N SER A 127 24.96 8.05 5.67
CA SER A 127 25.34 8.15 7.10
C SER A 127 26.08 9.45 7.44
N ASP A 128 26.17 10.38 6.49
CA ASP A 128 26.95 11.62 6.60
C ASP A 128 26.53 12.50 7.79
N HIS A 129 25.26 12.43 8.16
CA HIS A 129 24.66 13.25 9.22
C HIS A 129 24.41 12.48 10.52
N VAL A 130 24.69 11.17 10.55
CA VAL A 130 24.36 10.28 11.69
C VAL A 130 25.52 10.21 12.70
N PHE A 131 26.76 10.28 12.23
CA PHE A 131 27.93 10.15 13.09
C PHE A 131 28.80 11.39 13.01
N THR A 132 28.55 12.37 13.89
CA THR A 132 29.47 13.50 14.13
C THR A 132 30.62 13.13 15.08
N SER A 133 30.86 11.83 15.27
CA SER A 133 31.89 11.33 16.19
C SER A 133 33.29 11.69 15.68
N GLU A 134 34.17 12.09 16.58
CA GLU A 134 35.59 12.35 16.31
C GLU A 134 36.33 11.11 15.76
N LEU A 135 35.75 9.91 15.88
CA LEU A 135 36.29 8.66 15.38
C LEU A 135 35.53 8.18 14.13
N PRO A 136 36.17 8.13 12.95
CA PRO A 136 35.52 7.65 11.74
C PRO A 136 35.21 6.15 11.84
N SER A 137 34.12 5.71 11.19
CA SER A 137 33.76 4.30 11.08
C SER A 137 34.94 3.46 10.59
N ARG A 138 35.11 2.23 11.10
CA ARG A 138 36.12 1.28 10.59
C ARG A 138 35.92 0.95 9.09
N PHE A 139 34.72 1.21 8.56
CA PHE A 139 34.39 1.05 7.15
C PHE A 139 34.61 2.33 6.32
N SER A 140 34.92 3.47 6.93
CA SER A 140 35.03 4.78 6.26
C SER A 140 35.97 4.81 5.04
N GLY A 141 37.05 4.02 5.06
CA GLY A 141 38.02 3.96 3.96
C GLY A 141 37.64 3.06 2.78
N LEU A 142 36.56 2.27 2.90
CA LEU A 142 36.10 1.32 1.87
C LEU A 142 34.64 1.57 1.48
N GLU A 143 33.77 1.73 2.48
CA GLU A 143 32.31 1.87 2.37
C GLU A 143 31.83 2.92 3.39
N PRO A 144 31.82 4.22 3.03
CA PRO A 144 31.49 5.31 3.94
C PRO A 144 30.04 5.25 4.48
N HIS A 145 29.14 4.58 3.76
CA HIS A 145 27.76 4.35 4.18
C HIS A 145 27.51 2.88 4.58
N GLY A 146 28.53 2.18 5.08
CA GLY A 146 28.48 0.75 5.38
C GLY A 146 27.29 0.31 6.26
N LEU A 147 26.79 1.19 7.14
CA LEU A 147 25.58 0.90 7.92
C LEU A 147 24.37 0.58 7.03
N TRP A 148 24.20 1.30 5.92
CA TRP A 148 23.16 1.05 4.93
C TRP A 148 23.56 -0.07 3.96
N SER A 149 24.83 -0.08 3.49
CA SER A 149 25.33 -1.09 2.55
C SER A 149 25.18 -2.53 3.08
N TYR A 150 25.24 -2.72 4.41
CA TYR A 150 25.20 -4.05 5.03
C TYR A 150 23.92 -4.34 5.84
N SER A 151 22.95 -3.42 5.91
CA SER A 151 21.73 -3.61 6.73
C SER A 151 20.46 -3.57 5.89
N PRO A 152 19.99 -4.74 5.40
CA PRO A 152 18.67 -4.88 4.78
C PRO A 152 17.53 -4.40 5.68
N PHE A 153 17.64 -4.63 7.00
CA PHE A 153 16.64 -4.17 7.96
C PHE A 153 16.53 -2.64 7.97
N LEU A 154 17.67 -1.93 8.06
CA LEU A 154 17.67 -0.46 8.04
C LEU A 154 17.10 0.08 6.73
N CYS A 155 17.51 -0.50 5.61
CA CYS A 155 17.01 -0.10 4.29
C CYS A 155 15.49 -0.32 4.20
N GLY A 156 14.99 -1.47 4.64
CA GLY A 156 13.56 -1.78 4.65
C GLY A 156 12.76 -0.81 5.52
N VAL A 157 13.20 -0.53 6.74
CA VAL A 157 12.54 0.43 7.64
C VAL A 157 12.56 1.84 7.05
N GLY A 158 13.71 2.31 6.58
CA GLY A 158 13.82 3.65 5.98
C GLY A 158 12.94 3.80 4.74
N LEU A 159 12.88 2.77 3.89
CA LEU A 159 12.01 2.77 2.71
C LEU A 159 10.54 2.79 3.11
N LEU A 160 10.13 1.96 4.07
CA LEU A 160 8.76 1.89 4.56
C LEU A 160 8.26 3.26 5.03
N GLU A 161 9.08 3.98 5.80
CA GLU A 161 8.74 5.33 6.25
C GLU A 161 8.66 6.33 5.10
N ALA A 162 9.62 6.26 4.16
CA ALA A 162 9.65 7.15 3.01
C ALA A 162 8.44 6.94 2.08
N LEU A 163 8.03 5.69 1.83
CA LEU A 163 6.86 5.35 1.01
C LEU A 163 5.57 5.90 1.63
N GLU A 164 5.40 5.74 2.94
CA GLU A 164 4.23 6.25 3.66
C GLU A 164 4.13 7.78 3.63
N ILE A 165 5.24 8.48 3.88
CA ILE A 165 5.32 9.94 3.77
C ILE A 165 5.05 10.39 2.34
N SER A 166 5.65 9.74 1.34
CA SER A 166 5.47 10.07 -0.08
C SER A 166 4.02 9.92 -0.53
N TYR A 167 3.32 8.88 -0.07
CA TYR A 167 1.91 8.66 -0.34
C TYR A 167 1.06 9.79 0.22
N ARG A 168 1.24 10.14 1.50
CA ARG A 168 0.46 11.20 2.15
C ARG A 168 0.68 12.55 1.49
N LEU A 169 1.93 12.91 1.20
CA LEU A 169 2.28 14.12 0.46
C LEU A 169 1.61 14.16 -0.91
N SER A 170 1.61 13.04 -1.62
CA SER A 170 1.00 12.95 -2.95
C SER A 170 -0.52 13.09 -2.90
N MET A 171 -1.18 12.50 -1.90
CA MET A 171 -2.63 12.68 -1.72
C MET A 171 -2.98 14.12 -1.39
N LEU A 172 -2.15 14.84 -0.64
CA LEU A 172 -2.31 16.29 -0.43
C LEU A 172 -2.17 17.06 -1.73
N VAL A 173 -1.13 16.77 -2.54
CA VAL A 173 -0.96 17.38 -3.86
C VAL A 173 -2.20 17.16 -4.73
N TRP A 174 -2.75 15.94 -4.74
CA TRP A 174 -3.95 15.60 -5.50
C TRP A 174 -5.22 16.25 -4.97
N ASP A 175 -5.30 16.58 -3.67
CA ASP A 175 -6.45 17.32 -3.14
C ASP A 175 -6.48 18.78 -3.61
N VAL A 176 -5.31 19.34 -3.97
CA VAL A 176 -5.22 20.71 -4.45
C VAL A 176 -5.29 20.78 -5.99
N LEU A 177 -4.65 19.84 -6.69
CA LEU A 177 -4.74 19.69 -8.15
C LEU A 177 -6.08 19.09 -8.57
N ASN A 178 -6.74 19.71 -9.55
CA ASN A 178 -8.01 19.17 -10.05
C ASN A 178 -7.78 18.05 -11.08
N GLU A 179 -6.62 18.05 -11.73
CA GLU A 179 -6.27 17.21 -12.87
C GLU A 179 -6.45 15.71 -12.60
N PRO A 180 -5.97 15.13 -11.48
CA PRO A 180 -6.15 13.70 -11.24
C PRO A 180 -7.63 13.30 -11.16
N LEU A 181 -8.45 14.08 -10.45
CA LEU A 181 -9.89 13.84 -10.35
C LEU A 181 -10.59 13.99 -11.71
N LEU A 182 -10.26 15.05 -12.44
CA LEU A 182 -10.83 15.32 -13.76
C LEU A 182 -10.51 14.20 -14.75
N MET A 183 -9.29 13.65 -14.70
CA MET A 183 -8.88 12.54 -15.55
C MET A 183 -9.63 11.25 -15.21
N VAL A 184 -9.78 10.94 -13.92
CA VAL A 184 -10.61 9.81 -13.46
C VAL A 184 -12.06 9.97 -13.93
N ASN A 185 -12.62 11.18 -13.89
CA ASN A 185 -13.98 11.45 -14.36
C ASN A 185 -14.12 11.27 -15.88
N LEU A 186 -13.15 11.77 -16.67
CA LEU A 186 -13.12 11.55 -18.12
C LEU A 186 -13.07 10.06 -18.47
N HIS A 187 -12.22 9.30 -17.78
CA HIS A 187 -12.15 7.85 -17.91
C HIS A 187 -13.49 7.17 -17.57
N GLY A 188 -14.15 7.59 -16.48
CA GLY A 188 -15.47 7.09 -16.12
C GLY A 188 -16.54 7.35 -17.19
N ILE A 189 -16.53 8.53 -17.82
CA ILE A 189 -17.45 8.89 -18.92
C ILE A 189 -17.20 8.01 -20.15
N LEU A 190 -15.94 7.76 -20.51
CA LEU A 190 -15.58 6.88 -21.62
C LEU A 190 -16.02 5.43 -21.36
N ARG A 191 -15.81 4.94 -20.15
CA ARG A 191 -16.23 3.58 -19.73
C ARG A 191 -17.74 3.38 -19.82
N GLN A 192 -18.54 4.36 -19.40
CA GLN A 192 -20.01 4.29 -19.48
C GLN A 192 -20.53 4.18 -20.93
N ARG A 193 -19.71 4.47 -21.95
CA ARG A 193 -20.06 4.29 -23.37
C ARG A 193 -19.78 2.89 -23.91
N GLY A 194 -19.43 1.94 -23.05
CA GLY A 194 -19.16 0.55 -23.46
C GLY A 194 -17.77 0.36 -24.07
N ARG A 195 -16.85 1.31 -23.88
CA ARG A 195 -15.47 1.19 -24.34
C ARG A 195 -14.61 0.58 -23.24
N THR A 196 -14.12 -0.64 -23.50
CA THR A 196 -13.32 -1.44 -22.57
C THR A 196 -11.86 -1.00 -22.64
N LEU A 197 -11.40 -0.39 -21.56
CA LEU A 197 -9.98 -0.16 -21.32
C LEU A 197 -9.40 -1.35 -20.53
N GLY A 198 -8.10 -1.60 -20.70
CA GLY A 198 -7.44 -2.83 -20.24
C GLY A 198 -7.44 -3.03 -18.72
N LEU A 199 -7.22 -4.27 -18.27
CA LEU A 199 -7.22 -4.64 -16.84
C LEU A 199 -6.11 -3.92 -16.02
N ASP A 200 -5.04 -3.48 -16.69
CA ASP A 200 -3.90 -2.77 -16.10
C ASP A 200 -4.01 -1.25 -16.20
N ASP A 201 -5.21 -0.73 -16.49
CA ASP A 201 -5.43 0.71 -16.60
C ASP A 201 -5.26 1.41 -15.24
N LEU A 202 -4.29 2.32 -15.19
CA LEU A 202 -4.02 3.17 -14.05
C LEU A 202 -5.29 3.92 -13.59
N LEU A 203 -6.07 4.48 -14.50
CA LEU A 203 -7.22 5.32 -14.16
C LEU A 203 -8.34 4.51 -13.51
N GLU A 204 -8.52 3.26 -13.93
CA GLU A 204 -9.45 2.33 -13.28
C GLU A 204 -8.98 2.03 -11.84
N LEU A 205 -7.68 1.75 -11.65
CA LEU A 205 -7.10 1.51 -10.34
C LEU A 205 -7.29 2.72 -9.41
N LEU A 206 -7.00 3.93 -9.89
CA LEU A 206 -7.17 5.17 -9.13
C LEU A 206 -8.63 5.46 -8.79
N SER A 207 -9.55 5.19 -9.73
CA SER A 207 -10.99 5.41 -9.51
C SER A 207 -11.54 4.56 -8.37
N ARG A 208 -11.08 3.30 -8.26
CA ARG A 208 -11.55 2.36 -7.24
C ARG A 208 -10.94 2.62 -5.87
N ASN A 209 -9.67 3.02 -5.83
CA ASN A 209 -8.87 2.98 -4.60
C ASN A 209 -8.53 4.37 -4.04
N CYS A 210 -8.64 5.45 -4.82
CA CYS A 210 -8.20 6.79 -4.38
C CYS A 210 -9.35 7.80 -4.23
N VAL A 211 -10.46 7.66 -4.98
CA VAL A 211 -11.51 8.68 -5.05
C VAL A 211 -12.68 8.37 -4.11
N ALA A 212 -13.02 9.30 -3.21
CA ALA A 212 -14.16 9.17 -2.30
C ALA A 212 -15.50 9.12 -3.06
N ILE A 213 -16.26 8.03 -2.88
CA ILE A 213 -17.58 7.81 -3.53
C ILE A 213 -18.65 8.76 -2.95
N LYS A 214 -18.46 9.31 -1.75
CA LYS A 214 -19.36 10.29 -1.13
C LYS A 214 -18.58 11.51 -0.60
N PRO A 215 -18.80 12.72 -1.15
CA PRO A 215 -18.28 13.94 -0.53
C PRO A 215 -18.94 14.15 0.84
N ARG A 216 -18.19 14.68 1.82
CA ARG A 216 -18.81 15.21 3.05
C ARG A 216 -19.54 16.50 2.69
N LEU A 217 -20.86 16.53 2.90
CA LEU A 217 -21.69 17.73 2.79
C LEU A 217 -21.56 18.67 4.01
N SER A 218 -20.65 18.42 4.95
CA SER A 218 -20.45 19.31 6.10
C SER A 218 -19.41 20.38 5.77
N SER A 219 -19.87 21.47 5.18
CA SER A 219 -19.21 22.77 5.19
C SER A 219 -19.24 23.37 6.61
N GLN A 220 -18.41 22.83 7.49
CA GLN A 220 -17.87 23.55 8.64
C GLN A 220 -16.41 23.13 8.81
N ASP A 221 -15.58 23.57 7.87
CA ASP A 221 -14.15 23.60 8.07
C ASP A 221 -13.87 24.66 9.13
N LYS A 222 -13.72 24.23 10.38
CA LYS A 222 -12.74 24.90 11.24
C LYS A 222 -11.43 24.78 10.49
N ALA A 223 -10.88 25.91 10.05
CA ALA A 223 -9.47 26.01 9.72
C ALA A 223 -8.67 25.29 10.83
N PRO A 224 -7.58 24.58 10.51
CA PRO A 224 -6.73 24.01 11.53
C PRO A 224 -6.22 25.14 12.43
N ASN A 225 -6.91 25.38 13.54
CA ASN A 225 -6.40 26.17 14.65
C ASN A 225 -5.29 25.33 15.25
N GLY A 226 -4.07 25.61 14.82
CA GLY A 226 -2.90 24.85 15.23
C GLY A 226 -1.63 25.53 14.77
N SER A 227 -1.34 26.70 15.34
CA SER A 227 0.03 27.12 15.57
C SER A 227 0.70 26.03 16.45
N GLY A 228 1.23 25.00 15.82
CA GLY A 228 1.79 23.81 16.46
C GLY A 228 2.19 22.76 15.42
N GLN A 229 3.47 22.81 15.02
CA GLN A 229 4.11 21.96 14.01
C GLN A 229 4.20 20.48 14.42
N ASP A 230 3.19 19.66 14.10
CA ASP A 230 3.33 18.21 14.04
C ASP A 230 3.10 17.72 12.61
N ILE A 231 4.12 17.04 12.04
CA ILE A 231 4.13 16.45 10.70
C ILE A 231 2.91 15.53 10.51
N LYS A 232 2.48 14.81 11.56
CA LYS A 232 1.30 13.94 11.51
C LYS A 232 0.00 14.69 11.26
N THR A 233 -0.10 15.92 11.77
CA THR A 233 -1.27 16.78 11.54
C THR A 233 -1.23 17.39 10.14
N ALA A 234 -0.05 17.81 9.68
CA ALA A 234 0.14 18.36 8.33
C ALA A 234 -0.13 17.33 7.23
N LEU A 235 0.18 16.04 7.46
CA LEU A 235 0.02 14.95 6.50
C LEU A 235 -1.26 14.12 6.70
N ASN A 236 -2.32 14.73 7.24
CA ASN A 236 -3.57 14.05 7.52
C ASN A 236 -4.48 13.92 6.28
N VAL A 237 -4.33 12.81 5.55
CA VAL A 237 -5.09 12.49 4.34
C VAL A 237 -6.62 12.45 4.58
N ARG A 238 -7.08 12.14 5.79
CA ARG A 238 -8.53 12.06 6.08
C ARG A 238 -9.23 13.43 6.03
N GLN A 239 -8.46 14.51 6.12
CA GLN A 239 -8.93 15.90 6.00
C GLN A 239 -9.04 16.37 4.54
N ASN A 240 -8.55 15.58 3.58
CA ASN A 240 -8.71 15.90 2.17
C ASN A 240 -10.19 15.95 1.78
N ILE A 241 -10.49 16.77 0.77
CA ILE A 241 -11.83 16.91 0.20
C ILE A 241 -12.16 15.69 -0.66
N THR A 242 -11.24 15.29 -1.54
CA THR A 242 -11.49 14.29 -2.59
C THR A 242 -10.73 12.98 -2.34
N PHE A 243 -9.43 13.07 -2.05
CA PHE A 243 -8.52 11.93 -1.96
C PHE A 243 -8.28 11.55 -0.50
N ARG A 244 -9.24 10.82 0.08
CA ARG A 244 -9.32 10.53 1.52
C ARG A 244 -8.90 9.11 1.90
N TYR A 245 -8.66 8.27 0.91
CA TYR A 245 -8.25 6.89 1.14
C TYR A 245 -6.83 6.86 1.69
N LEU A 246 -6.59 5.93 2.62
CA LEU A 246 -5.25 5.62 3.09
C LEU A 246 -4.73 4.42 2.31
N SER A 247 -3.43 4.37 2.04
CA SER A 247 -2.78 3.09 1.73
C SER A 247 -2.86 2.17 2.96
N ARG A 248 -2.70 0.86 2.76
CA ARG A 248 -2.74 -0.07 3.91
C ARG A 248 -1.58 0.24 4.86
N LEU A 249 -0.40 0.55 4.31
CA LEU A 249 0.74 0.99 5.11
C LEU A 249 0.42 2.21 5.99
N ALA A 250 -0.21 3.24 5.41
CA ALA A 250 -0.59 4.44 6.15
C ALA A 250 -1.65 4.15 7.23
N LEU A 251 -2.60 3.24 6.96
CA LEU A 251 -3.59 2.79 7.92
C LEU A 251 -2.94 2.09 9.12
N TYR A 252 -2.06 1.12 8.87
CA TYR A 252 -1.38 0.40 9.95
C TYR A 252 -0.53 1.35 10.82
N ARG A 253 0.11 2.36 10.21
CA ARG A 253 0.84 3.37 10.97
C ARG A 253 -0.07 4.26 11.83
N GLU A 254 -1.26 4.62 11.37
CA GLU A 254 -2.26 5.35 12.19
C GLU A 254 -2.75 4.56 13.40
N LEU A 255 -2.69 3.23 13.32
CA LEU A 255 -3.13 2.32 14.37
C LEU A 255 -1.99 1.86 15.27
N ASP A 256 -0.82 2.49 15.19
CA ASP A 256 0.40 2.13 15.91
C ASP A 256 0.81 0.66 15.67
N TRP A 257 0.62 0.18 14.44
CA TRP A 257 0.88 -1.20 14.03
C TRP A 257 0.08 -2.26 14.80
N ASP A 258 -1.04 -1.89 15.43
CA ASP A 258 -1.93 -2.82 16.11
C ASP A 258 -3.03 -3.31 15.15
N PRO A 259 -2.96 -4.54 14.63
CA PRO A 259 -3.93 -5.05 13.67
C PRO A 259 -5.32 -5.24 14.29
N ALA A 260 -5.42 -5.38 15.61
CA ALA A 260 -6.69 -5.56 16.30
C ALA A 260 -7.57 -4.29 16.23
N LYS A 261 -6.96 -3.11 16.02
CA LYS A 261 -7.69 -1.84 15.91
C LYS A 261 -8.30 -1.59 14.52
N ILE A 262 -8.01 -2.44 13.53
CA ILE A 262 -8.45 -2.25 12.14
C ILE A 262 -9.98 -2.32 12.00
N SER A 263 -10.67 -3.14 12.80
CA SER A 263 -12.14 -3.21 12.79
C SER A 263 -12.81 -1.92 13.28
N GLN A 264 -12.09 -1.09 14.04
CA GLN A 264 -12.61 0.12 14.67
C GLN A 264 -12.30 1.39 13.87
N SER A 265 -11.54 1.31 12.78
CA SER A 265 -10.92 2.47 12.12
C SER A 265 -11.85 3.29 11.22
N GLY A 266 -13.11 2.88 11.04
CA GLY A 266 -14.15 3.52 10.21
C GLY A 266 -13.71 3.75 8.76
N GLN A 267 -14.14 2.91 7.81
CA GLN A 267 -13.49 2.73 6.49
C GLN A 267 -13.24 4.02 5.66
N PRO A 268 -11.97 4.19 5.21
CA PRO A 268 -11.67 4.65 3.86
C PRO A 268 -10.49 3.84 3.29
N CYS A 269 -10.40 2.53 3.55
CA CYS A 269 -9.37 1.65 2.98
C CYS A 269 -9.89 0.20 2.97
N TYR A 270 -9.63 -0.55 1.90
CA TYR A 270 -9.94 -1.97 1.84
C TYR A 270 -8.75 -2.79 2.35
N THR A 271 -8.97 -3.53 3.44
CA THR A 271 -8.00 -4.51 3.95
C THR A 271 -8.61 -5.90 3.97
N ILE A 272 -7.76 -6.90 3.75
CA ILE A 272 -8.17 -8.31 3.81
C ILE A 272 -8.46 -8.67 5.26
N LEU A 273 -7.69 -8.10 6.21
CA LEU A 273 -7.93 -8.27 7.63
C LEU A 273 -9.30 -7.72 8.05
N ALA A 274 -9.67 -6.48 7.67
CA ALA A 274 -10.98 -5.93 8.02
C ALA A 274 -12.11 -6.77 7.39
N SER A 275 -11.91 -7.23 6.16
CA SER A 275 -12.88 -8.10 5.48
C SER A 275 -13.07 -9.40 6.26
N ALA A 276 -11.98 -10.06 6.67
CA ALA A 276 -12.04 -11.29 7.45
C ALA A 276 -12.71 -11.10 8.82
N ILE A 277 -12.44 -9.99 9.51
CA ILE A 277 -13.09 -9.66 10.80
C ILE A 277 -14.60 -9.45 10.58
N SER A 278 -14.98 -8.66 9.58
CA SER A 278 -16.39 -8.35 9.29
C SER A 278 -17.23 -9.57 8.87
N VAL A 279 -16.59 -10.61 8.33
CA VAL A 279 -17.24 -11.88 7.98
C VAL A 279 -17.45 -12.72 9.25
N SER A 280 -16.45 -12.78 10.13
CA SER A 280 -16.57 -13.44 11.44
C SER A 280 -17.73 -12.86 12.25
N GLU A 281 -17.83 -11.53 12.33
CA GLU A 281 -18.90 -10.83 13.05
C GLU A 281 -20.29 -11.04 12.42
N ARG A 282 -20.39 -11.23 11.09
CA ARG A 282 -21.66 -11.49 10.39
C ARG A 282 -22.12 -12.94 10.49
N ASP A 283 -21.19 -13.88 10.50
CA ASP A 283 -21.50 -15.30 10.73
C ASP A 283 -22.03 -15.49 12.16
N GLU A 284 -21.54 -14.71 13.14
CA GLU A 284 -22.09 -14.67 14.51
C GLU A 284 -23.51 -14.08 14.59
N GLN A 285 -23.80 -13.02 13.85
CA GLN A 285 -25.15 -12.44 13.82
C GLN A 285 -26.18 -13.39 13.18
N LYS A 286 -25.76 -14.23 12.21
CA LYS A 286 -26.61 -15.27 11.62
C LYS A 286 -26.81 -16.50 12.51
N ILE A 287 -25.85 -16.83 13.38
CA ILE A 287 -26.03 -17.90 14.38
C ILE A 287 -27.04 -17.46 15.46
N ASN A 288 -27.16 -16.15 15.70
CA ASN A 288 -28.07 -15.58 16.68
C ASN A 288 -29.42 -15.09 16.12
N ALA A 289 -29.58 -15.01 14.80
CA ALA A 289 -30.79 -14.50 14.14
C ALA A 289 -31.28 -15.47 13.05
N ASP A 290 -31.91 -16.55 13.53
CA ASP A 290 -32.96 -17.38 12.93
C ASP A 290 -32.78 -18.10 11.57
N GLY A 291 -33.52 -19.20 11.47
CA GLY A 291 -33.83 -19.88 10.22
C GLY A 291 -34.43 -18.94 9.16
N ASP A 292 -34.43 -19.46 7.94
CA ASP A 292 -34.93 -18.87 6.70
C ASP A 292 -34.01 -17.87 5.95
N ASP A 293 -33.20 -18.50 5.10
CA ASP A 293 -33.05 -18.26 3.66
C ASP A 293 -33.08 -16.81 3.12
N MET A 294 -31.89 -16.30 2.73
CA MET A 294 -31.52 -16.03 1.32
C MET A 294 -30.29 -15.11 1.21
N SER A 295 -29.22 -15.61 0.60
CA SER A 295 -28.41 -14.87 -0.40
C SER A 295 -27.33 -15.78 -1.01
N LYS A 296 -27.57 -16.23 -2.24
CA LYS A 296 -26.69 -17.18 -2.96
C LYS A 296 -25.42 -16.55 -3.54
N SER A 297 -25.30 -15.23 -3.57
CA SER A 297 -24.11 -14.53 -4.11
C SER A 297 -22.94 -14.44 -3.12
N SER A 298 -23.20 -14.41 -1.81
CA SER A 298 -22.13 -14.38 -0.79
C SER A 298 -21.55 -15.76 -0.45
N ARG A 299 -22.15 -16.83 -0.99
CA ARG A 299 -21.75 -18.24 -0.74
C ARG A 299 -20.51 -18.69 -1.51
N GLU A 300 -20.17 -18.04 -2.62
CA GLU A 300 -19.00 -18.40 -3.44
C GLU A 300 -17.70 -17.81 -2.87
N GLU A 301 -17.73 -16.58 -2.34
CA GLU A 301 -16.56 -15.99 -1.65
C GLU A 301 -16.31 -16.61 -0.27
N THR A 302 -17.36 -16.97 0.48
CA THR A 302 -17.25 -17.68 1.78
C THR A 302 -16.77 -19.12 1.64
N LYS A 303 -17.12 -19.81 0.54
CA LYS A 303 -16.53 -21.12 0.24
C LYS A 303 -15.04 -21.00 -0.06
N ASN A 304 -14.61 -20.03 -0.85
CA ASN A 304 -13.17 -19.82 -1.10
C ASN A 304 -12.41 -19.40 0.16
N PHE A 305 -12.98 -18.57 1.05
CA PHE A 305 -12.31 -18.17 2.30
C PHE A 305 -12.19 -19.30 3.33
N ASN A 306 -13.22 -20.11 3.54
CA ASN A 306 -13.19 -21.21 4.52
C ASN A 306 -12.41 -22.44 4.01
N THR A 307 -12.33 -22.64 2.69
CA THR A 307 -11.52 -23.71 2.08
C THR A 307 -10.02 -23.38 2.17
N VAL A 308 -9.64 -22.09 2.18
CA VAL A 308 -8.23 -21.64 2.26
C VAL A 308 -7.66 -21.62 3.68
N PHE A 309 -8.49 -21.60 4.73
CA PHE A 309 -7.98 -21.49 6.12
C PHE A 309 -8.37 -22.65 7.04
N GLY A 310 -9.16 -23.61 6.55
CA GLY A 310 -9.66 -24.72 7.34
C GLY A 310 -10.62 -24.27 8.45
N LYS A 311 -11.65 -25.07 8.74
CA LYS A 311 -12.38 -24.94 10.01
C LYS A 311 -11.50 -25.53 11.11
N LEU A 312 -10.58 -24.75 11.67
CA LEU A 312 -9.85 -25.16 12.85
C LEU A 312 -10.70 -24.90 14.10
N ASN A 313 -11.72 -25.74 14.29
CA ASN A 313 -12.27 -25.98 15.63
C ASN A 313 -11.31 -26.92 16.34
N ASP A 314 -10.15 -26.42 16.79
CA ASP A 314 -9.30 -27.17 17.69
C ASP A 314 -8.98 -26.33 18.92
N HIS A 315 -9.63 -26.72 20.01
CA HIS A 315 -9.16 -26.50 21.37
C HIS A 315 -7.81 -27.22 21.57
N GLY A 316 -6.76 -26.70 20.94
CA GLY A 316 -5.38 -27.16 21.13
C GLY A 316 -4.70 -26.30 22.19
N SER A 317 -4.68 -26.76 23.43
CA SER A 317 -3.99 -26.11 24.54
C SER A 317 -2.49 -25.94 24.26
N LEU A 318 -2.03 -24.70 24.12
CA LEU A 318 -0.61 -24.36 24.14
C LEU A 318 -0.37 -23.20 25.11
N SER A 319 0.23 -23.55 26.26
CA SER A 319 0.99 -22.71 27.20
C SER A 319 0.29 -21.49 27.82
N ALA A 320 0.00 -21.59 29.12
CA ALA A 320 -0.63 -20.61 30.00
C ALA A 320 0.17 -19.29 30.26
N SER A 321 1.04 -18.86 29.33
CA SER A 321 1.87 -17.66 29.48
C SER A 321 1.45 -16.47 28.60
N THR A 322 0.48 -16.65 27.70
CA THR A 322 -0.04 -15.60 26.79
C THR A 322 -1.30 -14.91 27.30
N GLN A 323 -1.80 -15.26 28.48
CA GLN A 323 -3.09 -14.79 29.01
C GLN A 323 -3.11 -13.32 29.50
N LYS A 324 -2.05 -12.53 29.27
CA LYS A 324 -1.92 -11.16 29.81
C LYS A 324 -2.01 -10.03 28.79
N TYR A 325 -2.19 -10.31 27.50
CA TYR A 325 -2.40 -9.27 26.51
C TYR A 325 -3.65 -9.54 25.66
N GLY A 326 -4.74 -8.85 26.02
CA GLY A 326 -5.89 -8.61 25.15
C GLY A 326 -6.92 -9.73 25.06
N HIS A 327 -7.91 -9.70 25.97
CA HIS A 327 -9.18 -10.38 25.76
C HIS A 327 -9.90 -9.79 24.54
N SER A 328 -9.98 -10.58 23.48
CA SER A 328 -11.27 -10.99 22.93
C SER A 328 -11.20 -12.50 22.80
N GLU A 329 -12.11 -13.22 23.48
CA GLU A 329 -12.33 -14.66 23.25
C GLU A 329 -12.82 -14.95 21.81
N TYR A 330 -13.00 -13.93 20.96
CA TYR A 330 -13.73 -14.00 19.70
C TYR A 330 -13.03 -13.26 18.53
N GLY A 331 -11.72 -13.00 18.63
CA GLY A 331 -10.90 -12.46 17.52
C GLY A 331 -10.06 -13.55 16.82
N PRO A 332 -9.53 -13.30 15.60
CA PRO A 332 -8.54 -14.19 15.00
C PRO A 332 -7.37 -14.36 15.98
N GLY A 333 -6.97 -15.61 16.30
CA GLY A 333 -5.80 -15.85 17.15
C GLY A 333 -4.55 -15.12 16.63
N GLY A 334 -3.59 -14.78 17.50
CA GLY A 334 -2.46 -13.90 17.16
C GLY A 334 -1.69 -14.29 15.88
N LYS A 335 -1.56 -15.60 15.61
CA LYS A 335 -0.96 -16.11 14.35
C LYS A 335 -1.78 -15.72 13.10
N ARG A 336 -3.10 -15.78 13.18
CA ARG A 336 -4.01 -15.43 12.07
C ARG A 336 -4.00 -13.93 11.78
N LEU A 337 -3.92 -13.09 12.82
CA LEU A 337 -3.73 -11.65 12.65
C LEU A 337 -2.43 -11.36 11.88
N LEU A 338 -1.32 -11.97 12.29
CA LEU A 338 -0.03 -11.77 11.62
C LEU A 338 -0.04 -12.18 10.15
N ILE A 339 -0.65 -13.32 9.80
CA ILE A 339 -0.76 -13.78 8.39
C ILE A 339 -1.59 -12.79 7.55
N LEU A 340 -2.71 -12.31 8.09
CA LEU A 340 -3.57 -11.35 7.39
C LEU A 340 -2.88 -10.00 7.23
N SER A 341 -2.10 -9.57 8.23
CA SER A 341 -1.30 -8.36 8.15
C SER A 341 -0.13 -8.47 7.17
N GLU A 342 0.57 -9.62 7.11
CA GLU A 342 1.57 -9.88 6.07
C GLU A 342 0.93 -9.74 4.69
N ARG A 343 -0.26 -10.30 4.49
CA ARG A 343 -0.99 -10.21 3.23
C ARG A 343 -1.35 -8.78 2.85
N ASP A 344 -1.85 -7.99 3.80
CA ASP A 344 -2.13 -6.56 3.57
C ASP A 344 -0.86 -5.81 3.13
N MET A 345 0.27 -6.02 3.82
CA MET A 345 1.53 -5.35 3.50
C MET A 345 2.09 -5.75 2.14
N VAL A 346 2.10 -7.06 1.83
CA VAL A 346 2.54 -7.56 0.51
C VAL A 346 1.65 -6.99 -0.59
N GLN A 347 0.34 -6.87 -0.35
CA GLN A 347 -0.58 -6.34 -1.35
C GLN A 347 -0.38 -4.83 -1.60
N ASP A 348 0.00 -4.08 -0.57
CA ASP A 348 0.19 -2.63 -0.62
C ASP A 348 1.54 -2.20 -1.21
N ILE A 349 2.54 -3.10 -1.20
CA ILE A 349 3.91 -2.83 -1.62
C ILE A 349 4.24 -3.59 -2.91
N CYS A 350 3.94 -4.89 -3.00
CA CYS A 350 4.52 -5.76 -4.03
C CYS A 350 3.51 -6.33 -5.05
N ASP A 351 2.24 -6.46 -4.69
CA ASP A 351 1.25 -7.20 -5.50
C ASP A 351 0.56 -6.30 -6.55
N ARG A 352 -0.55 -6.78 -7.13
CA ARG A 352 -1.33 -6.11 -8.18
C ARG A 352 -1.78 -4.69 -7.83
N TRP A 353 -1.97 -4.33 -6.55
CA TRP A 353 -2.50 -3.01 -6.15
C TRP A 353 -1.60 -2.31 -5.12
N PRO A 354 -0.36 -1.95 -5.50
CA PRO A 354 0.63 -1.54 -4.54
C PRO A 354 0.54 -0.04 -4.28
N MET A 355 -0.50 0.37 -3.54
CA MET A 355 -0.83 1.78 -3.30
C MET A 355 0.33 2.58 -2.71
N SER A 356 1.18 1.99 -1.86
CA SER A 356 2.32 2.71 -1.29
C SER A 356 3.55 2.73 -2.20
N ALA A 357 3.63 1.83 -3.18
CA ALA A 357 4.76 1.71 -4.10
C ALA A 357 4.64 2.57 -5.36
N MET A 358 3.52 3.26 -5.55
CA MET A 358 3.28 4.06 -6.74
C MET A 358 3.91 5.45 -6.62
N ASP A 359 4.51 5.90 -7.71
CA ASP A 359 5.04 7.24 -7.89
C ASP A 359 3.92 8.20 -8.35
N TYR A 360 3.11 8.62 -7.39
CA TYR A 360 1.98 9.51 -7.63
C TYR A 360 2.39 10.87 -8.19
N LEU A 361 3.61 11.33 -7.93
CA LEU A 361 4.11 12.58 -8.48
C LEU A 361 4.34 12.44 -9.98
N TRP A 362 4.94 11.35 -10.44
CA TRP A 362 5.05 11.06 -11.88
C TRP A 362 3.73 10.74 -12.54
N ILE A 363 2.80 10.09 -11.85
CA ILE A 363 1.41 9.94 -12.31
C ILE A 363 0.78 11.32 -12.54
N THR A 364 0.99 12.25 -11.61
CA THR A 364 0.51 13.64 -11.74
C THR A 364 1.07 14.31 -12.99
N MET A 365 2.39 14.22 -13.18
CA MET A 365 3.05 14.82 -14.34
C MET A 365 2.57 14.20 -15.66
N LYS A 366 2.33 12.88 -15.68
CA LYS A 366 1.74 12.19 -16.84
C LYS A 366 0.34 12.70 -17.14
N ILE A 367 -0.53 12.77 -16.14
CA ILE A 367 -1.92 13.25 -16.29
C ILE A 367 -1.92 14.69 -16.79
N ILE A 368 -1.06 15.55 -16.25
CA ILE A 368 -0.89 16.92 -16.74
C ILE A 368 -0.53 16.90 -18.21
N GLY A 369 0.49 16.14 -18.62
CA GLY A 369 0.92 16.02 -20.01
C GLY A 369 -0.18 15.54 -20.95
N VAL A 370 -0.99 14.57 -20.52
CA VAL A 370 -2.16 14.10 -21.29
C VAL A 370 -3.18 15.23 -21.49
N PHE A 371 -3.47 16.01 -20.45
CA PHE A 371 -4.34 17.18 -20.61
C PHE A 371 -3.76 18.20 -21.59
N GLU A 372 -2.45 18.48 -21.54
CA GLU A 372 -1.84 19.41 -22.50
C GLU A 372 -1.97 18.92 -23.93
N ALA A 373 -1.81 17.60 -24.16
CA ALA A 373 -2.00 16.99 -25.47
C ALA A 373 -3.46 17.11 -25.94
N ILE A 374 -4.44 16.81 -25.08
CA ILE A 374 -5.87 16.96 -25.37
C ILE A 374 -6.17 18.42 -25.77
N GLU A 375 -5.72 19.38 -24.97
CA GLU A 375 -5.93 20.81 -25.23
C GLU A 375 -5.35 21.24 -26.58
N GLN A 376 -4.13 20.80 -26.91
CA GLN A 376 -3.51 21.10 -28.19
C GLN A 376 -4.30 20.54 -29.37
N GLN A 377 -4.85 19.32 -29.25
CA GLN A 377 -5.65 18.72 -30.32
C GLN A 377 -7.01 19.41 -30.45
N LEU A 378 -7.68 19.72 -29.34
CA LEU A 378 -8.94 20.46 -29.36
C LEU A 378 -8.79 21.87 -29.94
N ALA A 379 -7.65 22.52 -29.69
CA ALA A 379 -7.31 23.80 -30.30
C ALA A 379 -7.17 23.68 -31.83
N LYS A 380 -6.52 22.62 -32.32
CA LYS A 380 -6.31 22.38 -33.77
C LYS A 380 -7.62 22.14 -34.51
N VAL A 381 -8.54 21.38 -33.92
CA VAL A 381 -9.86 21.11 -34.52
C VAL A 381 -10.87 22.24 -34.26
N GLN A 382 -10.46 23.29 -33.54
CA GLN A 382 -11.32 24.42 -33.15
C GLN A 382 -12.62 23.97 -32.46
N ASN A 383 -12.52 22.98 -31.58
CA ASN A 383 -13.70 22.41 -30.93
C ASN A 383 -14.48 23.50 -30.14
N PRO A 384 -15.82 23.56 -30.27
CA PRO A 384 -16.61 24.63 -29.67
C PRO A 384 -16.56 24.65 -28.14
N LEU A 385 -16.39 23.50 -27.47
CA LEU A 385 -16.24 23.46 -26.01
C LEU A 385 -14.88 24.02 -25.57
N TYR A 386 -13.83 23.77 -26.35
CA TYR A 386 -12.50 24.32 -26.10
C TYR A 386 -12.48 25.85 -26.23
N LEU A 387 -13.14 26.39 -27.27
CA LEU A 387 -13.19 27.83 -27.52
C LEU A 387 -13.97 28.61 -26.45
N GLN A 388 -14.90 27.96 -25.73
CA GLN A 388 -15.65 28.58 -24.63
C GLN A 388 -14.86 28.67 -23.32
N CYS A 389 -13.72 27.98 -23.21
CA CYS A 389 -12.94 27.93 -21.98
C CYS A 389 -12.03 29.15 -21.81
N ASP A 390 -11.93 29.69 -20.60
CA ASP A 390 -10.93 30.72 -20.25
C ASP A 390 -9.57 30.08 -19.91
N TRP A 391 -8.72 29.90 -20.92
CA TRP A 391 -7.40 29.28 -20.79
C TRP A 391 -6.39 30.11 -19.99
N ARG A 392 -6.69 31.37 -19.63
CA ARG A 392 -5.89 32.12 -18.65
C ARG A 392 -5.93 31.47 -17.26
N ARG A 393 -7.02 30.75 -16.97
CA ARG A 393 -7.26 29.99 -15.74
C ARG A 393 -7.35 28.49 -16.06
N ARG A 394 -6.23 27.91 -16.52
CA ARG A 394 -6.19 26.55 -17.10
C ARG A 394 -6.85 25.46 -16.24
N SER A 395 -6.66 25.48 -14.92
CA SER A 395 -7.31 24.48 -14.03
C SER A 395 -8.84 24.60 -14.01
N MET A 396 -9.37 25.83 -14.05
CA MET A 396 -10.81 26.08 -14.19
C MET A 396 -11.33 25.76 -15.59
N ALA A 397 -10.54 26.06 -16.63
CA ALA A 397 -10.87 25.68 -18.01
C ALA A 397 -11.02 24.16 -18.15
N ARG A 398 -10.07 23.36 -17.60
CA ARG A 398 -10.17 21.90 -17.57
C ARG A 398 -11.42 21.43 -16.85
N PHE A 399 -11.71 21.98 -15.67
CA PHE A 399 -12.91 21.65 -14.91
C PHE A 399 -14.19 21.94 -15.70
N PHE A 400 -14.26 23.12 -16.33
CA PHE A 400 -15.38 23.53 -17.16
C PHE A 400 -15.55 22.60 -18.36
N LEU A 401 -14.47 22.29 -19.07
CA LEU A 401 -14.47 21.38 -20.21
C LEU A 401 -15.05 20.00 -19.84
N VAL A 402 -14.52 19.37 -18.79
CA VAL A 402 -14.99 18.04 -18.31
C VAL A 402 -16.46 18.11 -17.89
N THR A 403 -16.88 19.18 -17.23
CA THR A 403 -18.28 19.39 -16.83
C THR A 403 -19.19 19.49 -18.06
N LYS A 404 -18.77 20.21 -19.10
CA LYS A 404 -19.55 20.36 -20.35
C LYS A 404 -19.64 19.06 -21.15
N ILE A 405 -18.56 18.26 -21.14
CA ILE A 405 -18.55 16.91 -21.69
C ILE A 405 -19.58 16.03 -20.95
N ALA A 406 -19.57 16.04 -19.61
CA ALA A 406 -20.53 15.29 -18.81
C ALA A 406 -21.99 15.72 -19.05
N GLN A 407 -22.21 17.02 -19.29
CA GLN A 407 -23.52 17.60 -19.64
C GLN A 407 -23.94 17.35 -21.10
N LYS A 408 -23.13 16.67 -21.91
CA LYS A 408 -23.40 16.39 -23.33
C LYS A 408 -23.69 17.64 -24.17
N GLN A 409 -22.96 18.72 -23.92
CA GLN A 409 -23.11 19.98 -24.65
C GLN A 409 -22.59 19.89 -26.10
N PRO A 410 -23.10 20.69 -27.05
CA PRO A 410 -22.72 20.59 -28.46
C PRO A 410 -21.19 20.56 -28.68
N GLY A 411 -20.71 19.58 -29.43
CA GLY A 411 -19.27 19.33 -29.65
C GLY A 411 -18.61 18.37 -28.65
N TYR A 412 -19.36 17.79 -27.70
CA TYR A 412 -18.81 16.82 -26.74
C TYR A 412 -18.33 15.51 -27.40
N GLU A 413 -18.92 15.08 -28.52
CA GLU A 413 -18.59 13.81 -29.17
C GLU A 413 -17.19 13.87 -29.79
N GLU A 414 -16.94 14.87 -30.63
CA GLU A 414 -15.60 15.16 -31.17
C GLU A 414 -14.59 15.36 -30.04
N CYS A 415 -14.98 16.04 -28.95
CA CYS A 415 -14.10 16.22 -27.81
C CYS A 415 -13.70 14.89 -27.15
N LEU A 416 -14.64 13.95 -27.01
CA LEU A 416 -14.36 12.64 -26.41
C LEU A 416 -13.54 11.74 -27.33
N GLU A 417 -13.70 11.85 -28.65
CA GLU A 417 -12.84 11.14 -29.60
C GLU A 417 -11.38 11.59 -29.47
N VAL A 418 -11.15 12.90 -29.29
CA VAL A 418 -9.81 13.43 -29.00
C VAL A 418 -9.26 12.91 -27.68
N VAL A 419 -10.07 12.92 -26.61
CA VAL A 419 -9.67 12.41 -25.30
C VAL A 419 -9.31 10.92 -25.37
N GLU A 420 -10.15 10.11 -26.02
CA GLU A 420 -9.92 8.67 -26.22
C GLU A 420 -8.62 8.43 -26.99
N LYS A 421 -8.40 9.18 -28.08
CA LYS A 421 -7.18 9.06 -28.89
C LYS A 421 -5.91 9.35 -28.09
N GLU A 422 -5.89 10.43 -27.33
CA GLU A 422 -4.70 10.78 -26.54
C GLU A 422 -4.51 9.81 -25.36
N LEU A 423 -5.58 9.36 -24.70
CA LEU A 423 -5.46 8.34 -23.65
C LEU A 423 -4.89 7.01 -24.17
N ASN A 424 -5.40 6.54 -25.32
CA ASN A 424 -4.93 5.30 -25.94
C ASN A 424 -3.48 5.40 -26.40
N LYS A 425 -3.05 6.57 -26.88
CA LYS A 425 -1.67 6.83 -27.28
C LYS A 425 -0.70 6.75 -26.10
N GLU A 426 -1.10 7.26 -24.94
CA GLU A 426 -0.23 7.32 -23.76
C GLU A 426 -0.13 5.98 -23.01
N ASN A 427 -1.08 5.05 -23.21
CA ASN A 427 -1.10 3.68 -22.65
C ASN A 427 -0.66 3.63 -21.18
N MET A 428 -1.41 4.36 -20.33
CA MET A 428 -1.11 4.55 -18.90
C MET A 428 -1.35 3.27 -18.10
N ARG A 429 -0.35 2.39 -18.07
CA ARG A 429 -0.38 1.20 -17.21
C ARG A 429 0.14 1.54 -15.84
N PHE A 430 -0.53 1.09 -14.79
CA PHE A 430 -0.09 1.40 -13.42
C PHE A 430 1.32 0.88 -13.12
N THR A 431 1.74 -0.22 -13.76
CA THR A 431 3.07 -0.82 -13.62
C THR A 431 4.22 0.08 -14.07
N GLN A 432 3.95 1.07 -14.93
CA GLN A 432 4.94 2.07 -15.34
C GLN A 432 5.29 3.06 -14.22
N PHE A 433 4.47 3.11 -13.17
CA PHE A 433 4.59 4.07 -12.07
C PHE A 433 4.93 3.40 -10.75
N ILE A 434 5.38 2.14 -10.75
CA ILE A 434 5.85 1.46 -9.54
C ILE A 434 7.36 1.68 -9.44
N TYR A 435 7.87 1.98 -8.24
CA TYR A 435 9.31 2.23 -8.04
C TYR A 435 10.20 1.03 -8.36
N TRP A 436 9.68 -0.19 -8.35
CA TRP A 436 10.41 -1.42 -8.68
C TRP A 436 9.66 -2.22 -9.73
N GLU A 437 10.41 -3.01 -10.50
CA GLU A 437 9.82 -4.04 -11.34
C GLU A 437 9.02 -5.00 -10.44
N GLN A 438 7.76 -5.22 -10.78
CA GLN A 438 6.97 -6.23 -10.09
C GLN A 438 7.71 -7.55 -10.25
N LEU A 439 7.89 -8.29 -9.15
CA LEU A 439 8.39 -9.66 -9.19
C LEU A 439 7.64 -10.37 -10.31
N ASP A 440 8.41 -10.85 -11.29
CA ASP A 440 7.94 -11.56 -12.47
C ASP A 440 6.81 -12.52 -12.07
N GLN A 441 5.92 -12.80 -13.01
CA GLN A 441 4.70 -13.62 -12.91
C GLN A 441 4.90 -15.09 -12.44
N ARG A 442 5.99 -15.39 -11.71
CA ARG A 442 6.35 -16.63 -11.00
C ARG A 442 5.96 -16.65 -9.52
N LEU A 443 5.32 -15.61 -8.99
CA LEU A 443 4.28 -15.86 -8.00
C LEU A 443 3.02 -16.17 -8.82
N PRO A 444 2.73 -17.45 -9.20
CA PRO A 444 1.32 -17.79 -9.37
C PRO A 444 0.67 -17.23 -8.13
N SER A 445 -0.32 -16.35 -8.31
CA SER A 445 -0.92 -15.58 -7.23
C SER A 445 -0.92 -16.47 -5.99
N LEU A 446 -0.32 -16.05 -4.87
CA LEU A 446 -0.17 -16.90 -3.68
C LEU A 446 -1.49 -17.66 -3.36
N MET A 447 -2.61 -17.06 -3.77
CA MET A 447 -3.92 -17.63 -4.03
C MET A 447 -3.96 -18.97 -4.82
N GLU A 448 -3.61 -19.05 -6.11
CA GLU A 448 -3.74 -20.26 -6.92
C GLU A 448 -2.86 -21.44 -6.48
N ALA A 449 -1.62 -21.17 -6.04
CA ALA A 449 -0.72 -22.23 -5.57
C ALA A 449 -1.15 -22.79 -4.20
N SER A 450 -1.62 -21.92 -3.30
CA SER A 450 -2.13 -22.32 -1.99
C SER A 450 -3.49 -23.01 -2.10
N ILE A 451 -4.40 -22.52 -2.96
CA ILE A 451 -5.68 -23.16 -3.28
C ILE A 451 -5.47 -24.56 -3.85
N ARG A 452 -4.65 -24.72 -4.90
CA ARG A 452 -4.42 -26.04 -5.52
C ARG A 452 -3.74 -27.05 -4.60
N ARG A 453 -2.94 -26.58 -3.64
CA ARG A 453 -2.29 -27.46 -2.66
C ARG A 453 -3.27 -27.91 -1.58
N GLN A 454 -4.10 -26.98 -1.08
CA GLN A 454 -5.12 -27.29 -0.08
C GLN A 454 -6.22 -28.18 -0.65
N GLU A 455 -6.57 -28.03 -1.93
CA GLU A 455 -7.45 -28.95 -2.65
C GLU A 455 -6.89 -30.39 -2.65
N ARG A 456 -5.60 -30.56 -2.95
CA ARG A 456 -4.95 -31.89 -2.93
C ARG A 456 -4.83 -32.49 -1.52
N GLU A 457 -4.58 -31.66 -0.51
CA GLU A 457 -4.50 -32.11 0.90
C GLU A 457 -5.91 -32.50 1.41
N LEU A 458 -6.97 -31.80 1.01
CA LEU A 458 -8.36 -32.18 1.29
C LEU A 458 -8.77 -33.47 0.56
N GLU A 459 -8.36 -33.65 -0.69
CA GLU A 459 -8.59 -34.91 -1.44
C GLU A 459 -7.89 -36.09 -0.76
N ALA A 460 -6.65 -35.92 -0.30
CA ALA A 460 -5.91 -36.96 0.42
C ALA A 460 -6.56 -37.31 1.77
N LEU A 461 -7.06 -36.31 2.51
CA LEU A 461 -7.78 -36.53 3.77
C LEU A 461 -9.14 -37.19 3.56
N ALA A 462 -9.88 -36.79 2.53
CA ALA A 462 -11.16 -37.42 2.17
C ALA A 462 -10.98 -38.88 1.75
N GLN A 463 -9.86 -39.19 1.07
CA GLN A 463 -9.52 -40.55 0.69
C GLN A 463 -9.09 -41.40 1.90
N ALA A 464 -8.32 -40.83 2.84
CA ALA A 464 -7.98 -41.49 4.09
C ALA A 464 -9.23 -41.77 4.96
N ASP A 465 -10.17 -40.83 5.05
CA ASP A 465 -11.45 -41.01 5.75
C ASP A 465 -12.34 -42.08 5.08
N ALA A 466 -12.31 -42.18 3.76
CA ALA A 466 -13.04 -43.22 3.02
C ALA A 466 -12.45 -44.61 3.27
N GLU A 467 -11.12 -44.73 3.33
CA GLU A 467 -10.42 -45.97 3.69
C GLU A 467 -10.65 -46.37 5.14
N LEU A 468 -10.70 -45.40 6.06
CA LEU A 468 -11.06 -45.64 7.47
C LEU A 468 -12.50 -46.13 7.62
N LYS A 469 -13.45 -45.55 6.88
CA LYS A 469 -14.85 -46.00 6.87
C LYS A 469 -15.03 -47.38 6.22
N SER A 470 -14.23 -47.73 5.21
CA SER A 470 -14.26 -49.10 4.67
C SER A 470 -13.71 -50.10 5.67
N LEU A 471 -12.63 -49.77 6.39
CA LEU A 471 -12.08 -50.59 7.47
C LEU A 471 -13.03 -50.73 8.68
N GLU A 472 -13.78 -49.68 9.04
CA GLU A 472 -14.80 -49.72 10.09
C GLU A 472 -16.03 -50.55 9.68
N ASN A 473 -16.43 -50.51 8.41
CA ASN A 473 -17.51 -51.35 7.88
C ASN A 473 -17.08 -52.82 7.78
N ASP A 474 -15.83 -53.11 7.43
CA ASP A 474 -15.29 -54.49 7.40
C ASP A 474 -15.12 -55.07 8.81
N THR A 475 -14.82 -54.24 9.82
CA THR A 475 -14.75 -54.66 11.22
C THR A 475 -16.11 -54.82 11.88
N ASN A 476 -17.12 -54.03 11.49
CA ASN A 476 -18.51 -54.23 11.92
C ASN A 476 -19.17 -55.42 11.21
N SER A 477 -18.83 -55.69 9.94
CA SER A 477 -19.29 -56.90 9.24
C SER A 477 -18.75 -58.20 9.85
N ASN A 478 -17.59 -58.16 10.51
CA ASN A 478 -17.00 -59.29 11.21
C ASN A 478 -17.46 -59.43 12.68
N ARG A 479 -18.26 -58.49 13.21
CA ARG A 479 -18.89 -58.62 14.54
C ARG A 479 -20.29 -59.23 14.50
N ASP A 480 -20.91 -59.31 13.32
CA ASP A 480 -22.23 -59.91 13.10
C ASP A 480 -22.18 -61.34 12.51
N VAL A 481 -21.03 -62.02 12.58
CA VAL A 481 -20.93 -63.46 12.33
C VAL A 481 -20.47 -64.17 13.61
N LYS A 482 -21.40 -64.94 14.17
CA LYS A 482 -21.22 -65.86 15.31
C LYS A 482 -20.14 -66.91 15.08
#